data_AF-A0A2M8B1L3-F1
#
_entry.id   AF-A0A2M8B1L3-F1
#
_cell.length_a   1.000
_cell.length_b   1.000
_cell.length_c   1.000
_cell.angle_alpha   90.00
_cell.angle_beta   90.00
_cell.angle_gamma   90.00
#
_symmetry.space_group_name_H-M   'P 1'
#
loop_
_entity.id
_entity.type
_entity.pdbx_description
1 polymer ?
#
loop_
_entity_poly.entity_id
_entity_poly.type
_entity_poly.pdbx_seq_one_letter_code
_entity_poly.pdbx_strand_id
1 'polypeptide(L)'
;MGLVARHTEAAGIPTLCMTSARDITRAVNPPRAAFLDFPLGHTTGKPHEPDLQRRILVEALSSFETMTAPGSVKELPFRWSEDEEWKAKAFAEGDDRTPRHDTPQYQDEEDRRRAEQGGSPTCPVCRS
;
A
#
# COMPACT_ATOMS: atom_id res chain seq x y z
N MET A 1 -4.44 4.59 -2.32
CA MET A 1 -4.65 5.10 -0.95
C MET A 1 -4.96 6.60 -0.88
N GLY A 2 -4.31 7.48 -1.65
CA GLY A 2 -4.52 8.94 -1.52
C GLY A 2 -5.95 9.45 -1.75
N LEU A 3 -6.65 8.95 -2.78
CA LEU A 3 -8.04 9.34 -3.05
C LEU A 3 -8.99 8.96 -1.91
N VAL A 4 -8.87 7.73 -1.40
CA VAL A 4 -9.67 7.24 -0.27
C VAL A 4 -9.39 8.09 0.96
N ALA A 5 -8.12 8.32 1.31
CA ALA A 5 -7.74 9.15 2.45
C ALA A 5 -8.33 10.57 2.37
N ARG A 6 -8.29 11.21 1.19
CA ARG A 6 -8.91 12.53 0.98
C ARG A 6 -10.42 12.52 1.18
N HIS A 7 -11.11 11.50 0.68
CA HIS A 7 -12.54 11.37 0.88
C HIS A 7 -12.89 11.15 2.36
N THR A 8 -12.13 10.31 3.06
CA THR A 8 -12.30 10.07 4.50
C THR A 8 -12.07 11.33 5.33
N GLU A 9 -11.06 12.16 4.98
CA GLU A 9 -10.82 13.45 5.64
C GLU A 9 -11.94 14.46 5.38
N ALA A 10 -12.49 14.49 4.15
CA ALA A 10 -13.64 15.33 3.84
C ALA A 10 -14.88 14.95 4.68
N ALA A 11 -14.97 13.69 5.13
CA ALA A 11 -15.98 13.22 6.07
C ALA A 11 -15.65 13.51 7.55
N GLY A 12 -14.57 14.24 7.84
CA GLY A 12 -14.17 14.63 9.19
C GLY A 12 -13.34 13.60 9.95
N ILE A 13 -12.86 12.55 9.28
CA ILE A 13 -12.03 11.51 9.90
C ILE A 13 -10.56 11.75 9.51
N PRO A 14 -9.67 12.07 10.46
CA PRO A 14 -8.26 12.33 10.16
C PRO A 14 -7.56 11.06 9.69
N THR A 15 -6.71 11.18 8.66
CA THR A 15 -6.01 10.05 8.05
C THR A 15 -4.51 10.29 7.92
N LEU A 16 -3.75 9.19 7.91
CA LEU A 16 -2.33 9.17 7.61
C LEU A 16 -2.01 7.89 6.82
N CYS A 17 -1.26 8.02 5.74
CA CYS A 17 -0.80 6.89 4.94
C CYS A 17 0.60 6.45 5.37
N MET A 18 0.76 5.17 5.75
CA MET A 18 2.08 4.54 5.87
C MET A 18 2.60 4.16 4.48
N THR A 19 3.87 4.42 4.17
CA THR A 19 4.43 4.19 2.82
C THR A 19 5.93 3.97 2.83
N SER A 20 6.42 3.25 1.81
CA SER A 20 7.86 3.02 1.55
C SER A 20 8.28 3.41 0.13
N ALA A 21 7.39 4.05 -0.65
CA ALA A 21 7.70 4.57 -1.98
C ALA A 21 7.54 6.09 -2.00
N ARG A 22 8.61 6.84 -1.72
CA ARG A 22 8.56 8.29 -1.43
C ARG A 22 8.09 9.14 -2.61
N ASP A 23 8.64 8.89 -3.78
CA ASP A 23 8.32 9.57 -5.04
C ASP A 23 6.87 9.32 -5.45
N ILE A 24 6.42 8.07 -5.42
CA ILE A 24 5.03 7.67 -5.69
C ILE A 24 4.09 8.34 -4.68
N THR A 25 4.46 8.35 -3.39
CA THR A 25 3.66 9.00 -2.34
C THR A 25 3.47 10.49 -2.62
N ARG A 26 4.55 11.18 -3.00
CA ARG A 26 4.49 12.61 -3.34
C ARG A 26 3.59 12.86 -4.55
N ALA A 27 3.69 12.02 -5.58
CA ALA A 27 2.84 12.12 -6.77
C ALA A 27 1.36 11.87 -6.44
N VAL A 28 1.06 10.89 -5.58
CA VAL A 28 -0.30 10.60 -5.09
C VAL A 28 -0.86 11.73 -4.23
N ASN A 29 0.01 12.50 -3.56
CA ASN A 29 -0.34 13.65 -2.73
C ASN A 29 -1.46 13.32 -1.72
N PRO A 30 -1.25 12.41 -0.75
CA PRO A 30 -2.24 12.14 0.30
C PRO A 30 -2.37 13.33 1.27
N PRO A 31 -3.41 13.39 2.11
CA PRO A 31 -3.55 14.42 3.14
C PRO A 31 -2.31 14.49 4.04
N ARG A 32 -1.87 13.34 4.56
CA ARG A 32 -0.68 13.15 5.37
C ARG A 32 -0.07 11.79 5.07
N ALA A 33 1.25 11.68 5.10
CA ALA A 33 1.95 10.40 5.03
C ALA A 33 3.14 10.32 5.99
N ALA A 34 3.40 9.12 6.49
CA ALA A 34 4.64 8.75 7.15
C ALA A 34 5.42 7.78 6.26
N PHE A 35 6.60 8.21 5.82
CA PHE A 35 7.51 7.45 4.99
C PHE A 35 8.48 6.66 5.85
N LEU A 36 8.54 5.35 5.62
CA LEU A 36 9.46 4.41 6.24
C LEU A 36 10.31 3.78 5.14
N ASP A 37 11.62 4.00 5.15
CA ASP A 37 12.56 3.54 4.13
C ASP A 37 12.93 2.06 4.30
N PHE A 38 11.91 1.22 4.24
CA PHE A 38 11.94 -0.23 4.40
C PHE A 38 11.51 -0.89 3.08
N PRO A 39 11.78 -2.19 2.86
CA PRO A 39 11.27 -2.91 1.71
C PRO A 39 9.74 -2.79 1.60
N LEU A 40 9.22 -2.78 0.36
CA LEU A 40 7.77 -2.80 0.14
C LEU A 40 7.14 -3.99 0.89
N GLY A 41 5.98 -3.74 1.49
CA GLY A 41 5.30 -4.72 2.36
C GLY A 41 5.68 -4.62 3.86
N HIS A 42 6.70 -3.84 4.22
CA HIS A 42 7.18 -3.69 5.60
C HIS A 42 6.96 -2.27 6.16
N THR A 43 5.90 -1.58 5.71
CA THR A 43 5.60 -0.18 6.03
C THR A 43 5.31 0.10 7.51
N THR A 44 5.24 -0.93 8.35
CA THR A 44 5.00 -0.82 9.80
C THR A 44 6.12 -1.45 10.64
N GLY A 45 7.22 -1.90 10.03
CA GLY A 45 8.37 -2.48 10.72
C GLY A 45 8.77 -3.86 10.21
N LYS A 46 9.80 -4.44 10.86
CA LYS A 46 10.32 -5.77 10.53
C LYS A 46 9.39 -6.88 11.01
N PRO A 47 9.36 -8.05 10.34
CA PRO A 47 8.66 -9.21 10.84
C PRO A 47 9.17 -9.61 12.23
N HIS A 48 8.25 -10.05 13.10
CA HIS A 48 8.57 -10.57 14.44
C HIS A 48 9.27 -9.59 15.41
N GLU A 49 9.28 -8.29 15.11
CA GLU A 49 9.82 -7.25 16.00
C GLU A 49 8.71 -6.29 16.52
N PRO A 50 7.85 -6.74 17.45
CA PRO A 50 6.69 -5.96 17.90
C PRO A 50 7.06 -4.63 18.57
N ASP A 51 8.19 -4.58 19.30
CA ASP A 51 8.64 -3.35 19.95
C ASP A 51 9.07 -2.29 18.94
N LEU A 52 9.74 -2.70 17.85
CA LEU A 52 10.08 -1.81 16.74
C LEU A 52 8.80 -1.33 16.04
N GLN A 53 7.89 -2.24 15.71
CA GLN A 53 6.61 -1.91 15.07
C GLN A 53 5.81 -0.90 15.90
N ARG A 54 5.76 -1.10 17.22
CA ARG A 54 5.11 -0.17 18.14
C ARG A 54 5.76 1.21 18.10
N ARG A 55 7.09 1.29 18.14
CA ARG A 55 7.81 2.57 18.05
C ARG A 55 7.54 3.30 16.74
N ILE A 56 7.54 2.57 15.62
CA ILE A 56 7.21 3.11 14.29
C ILE A 56 5.81 3.70 14.28
N LEU A 57 4.82 2.95 14.77
CA LEU A 57 3.43 3.41 14.79
C LEU A 57 3.23 4.61 15.71
N VAL A 58 3.86 4.64 16.88
CA VAL A 58 3.81 5.81 17.78
C VAL A 58 4.41 7.05 17.10
N GLU A 59 5.55 6.91 16.44
CA GLU A 59 6.21 8.02 15.74
C GLU A 59 5.43 8.49 14.50
N ALA A 60 4.72 7.58 13.83
CA ALA A 60 3.83 7.93 12.74
C ALA A 60 2.58 8.66 13.26
N LEU A 61 1.97 8.18 14.34
CA LEU A 61 0.77 8.78 14.93
C LEU A 61 1.06 10.15 15.57
N SER A 62 2.25 10.40 16.12
CA SER A 62 2.62 11.72 16.63
C SER A 62 2.61 12.80 15.53
N SER A 63 2.65 12.40 14.26
CA SER A 63 2.56 13.33 13.14
C SER A 63 1.20 14.03 13.03
N PHE A 64 0.14 13.48 13.61
CA PHE A 64 -1.16 14.16 13.69
C PHE A 64 -1.11 15.46 14.49
N GLU A 65 -0.17 15.58 15.43
CA GLU A 65 0.00 16.78 16.27
C GLU A 65 0.75 17.90 15.55
N THR A 66 1.53 17.57 14.51
CA THR A 66 2.48 18.49 13.87
C THR A 66 2.18 18.75 12.39
N MET A 67 1.55 17.83 11.68
CA MET A 67 1.25 17.96 10.24
C MET A 67 -0.12 18.62 10.03
N THR A 68 -0.09 19.91 9.69
CA THR A 68 -1.29 20.73 9.44
C THR A 68 -1.55 20.99 7.95
N ALA A 69 -0.54 20.83 7.08
CA ALA A 69 -0.66 21.07 5.65
C ALA A 69 -0.94 19.77 4.87
N PRO A 70 -1.94 19.73 3.97
CA PRO A 70 -2.15 18.61 3.07
C PRO A 70 -0.92 18.31 2.20
N GLY A 71 -0.65 17.05 1.92
CA GLY A 71 0.52 16.63 1.12
C GLY A 71 1.81 16.53 1.93
N SER A 72 1.76 16.82 3.23
CA SER A 72 2.92 16.66 4.11
C SER A 72 3.34 15.19 4.17
N VAL A 73 4.65 14.96 4.15
CA VAL A 73 5.27 13.64 4.28
C VAL A 73 6.35 13.72 5.36
N LYS A 74 6.18 12.96 6.46
CA LYS A 74 7.19 12.81 7.51
C LYS A 74 8.08 11.62 7.20
N GLU A 75 9.38 11.78 7.25
CA GLU A 75 10.33 10.66 7.17
C GLU A 75 10.57 10.12 8.57
N LEU A 76 10.38 8.81 8.76
CA LEU A 76 10.53 8.17 10.06
C LEU A 76 12.01 7.77 10.30
N PRO A 77 12.54 7.95 11.51
CA PRO A 77 13.97 7.79 11.80
C PRO A 77 14.38 6.32 12.08
N PHE A 78 13.83 5.37 11.33
CA PHE A 78 14.14 3.94 11.51
C PHE A 78 14.88 3.40 10.29
N ARG A 79 15.78 2.43 10.51
CA ARG A 79 16.57 1.78 9.47
C ARG A 79 16.25 0.29 9.37
N TRP A 80 16.22 -0.22 8.13
CA TRP A 80 16.03 -1.64 7.87
C TRP A 80 17.26 -2.45 8.28
N SER A 81 18.44 -1.99 7.91
CA SER A 81 19.73 -2.59 8.24
C SER A 81 20.79 -1.51 8.40
N GLU A 82 21.96 -1.88 8.90
CA GLU A 82 23.12 -0.96 8.95
C GLU A 82 23.65 -0.65 7.54
N ASP A 83 23.57 -1.63 6.64
CA ASP A 83 23.90 -1.50 5.22
C ASP A 83 22.63 -1.27 4.36
N GLU A 84 22.87 -0.96 3.07
CA GLU A 84 21.82 -0.74 2.06
C GLU A 84 21.79 -1.87 1.01
N GLU A 85 22.37 -3.03 1.29
CA GLU A 85 22.45 -4.15 0.33
C GLU A 85 21.05 -4.66 -0.05
N TRP A 86 20.11 -4.58 0.90
CA TRP A 86 18.72 -4.95 0.67
C TRP A 86 18.08 -4.13 -0.46
N LYS A 87 18.46 -2.85 -0.65
CA LYS A 87 17.92 -2.01 -1.74
C LYS A 87 18.37 -2.57 -3.08
N ALA A 88 19.66 -2.87 -3.21
CA ALA A 88 20.21 -3.46 -4.43
C ALA A 88 19.51 -4.79 -4.76
N LYS A 89 19.28 -5.64 -3.76
CA LYS A 89 18.52 -6.89 -3.92
C LYS A 89 17.07 -6.63 -4.37
N ALA A 90 16.38 -5.70 -3.73
CA ALA A 90 14.98 -5.37 -4.05
C ALA A 90 14.81 -4.78 -5.46
N PHE A 91 15.82 -4.06 -5.98
CA PHE A 91 15.82 -3.57 -7.36
C PHE A 91 16.29 -4.60 -8.39
N ALA A 92 17.05 -5.62 -7.96
CA ALA A 92 17.55 -6.68 -8.83
C ALA A 92 16.54 -7.83 -9.01
N GLU A 93 15.70 -8.10 -7.99
CA GLU A 93 14.57 -9.02 -8.12
C GLU A 93 13.61 -8.47 -9.20
N GLY A 94 13.44 -9.24 -10.27
CA GLY A 94 12.67 -8.86 -11.44
C GLY A 94 11.17 -8.83 -11.17
N ASP A 95 10.39 -8.60 -12.23
CA ASP A 95 8.95 -8.68 -12.17
C ASP A 95 8.49 -10.15 -12.13
N ASP A 96 8.39 -10.73 -10.93
CA ASP A 96 7.88 -12.08 -10.70
C ASP A 96 6.34 -12.17 -10.80
N ARG A 97 5.64 -11.09 -11.18
CA ARG A 97 4.19 -11.14 -11.37
C ARG A 97 3.84 -12.03 -12.55
N THR A 98 2.77 -12.80 -12.39
CA THR A 98 2.23 -13.59 -13.50
C THR A 98 1.83 -12.68 -14.67
N PRO A 99 1.99 -13.16 -15.92
CA PRO A 99 1.53 -12.44 -17.09
C PRO A 99 0.06 -12.05 -16.95
N ARG A 100 -0.28 -10.82 -17.36
CA ARG A 100 -1.68 -10.43 -17.46
C ARG A 100 -2.27 -11.10 -18.69
N HIS A 101 -3.24 -11.97 -18.48
CA HIS A 101 -4.02 -12.59 -19.54
C HIS A 101 -5.27 -11.76 -19.83
N ASP A 102 -5.69 -11.74 -21.09
CA ASP A 102 -7.00 -11.22 -21.53
C ASP A 102 -8.14 -12.20 -21.24
N THR A 103 -7.81 -13.46 -20.93
CA THR A 103 -8.76 -14.48 -20.48
C THR A 103 -8.93 -14.49 -18.96
N PRO A 104 -10.17 -14.68 -18.44
CA PRO A 104 -10.41 -14.85 -17.01
C PRO A 104 -9.51 -15.91 -16.37
N GLN A 105 -8.96 -15.60 -15.20
CA GLN A 105 -8.16 -16.53 -14.39
C GLN A 105 -8.97 -16.93 -13.16
N TYR A 106 -9.05 -18.23 -12.88
CA TYR A 106 -9.80 -18.79 -11.76
C TYR A 106 -8.86 -19.43 -10.76
N GLN A 107 -9.20 -19.39 -9.47
CA GLN A 107 -8.40 -20.04 -8.44
C GLN A 107 -8.39 -21.56 -8.61
N ASP A 108 -9.53 -22.13 -9.02
CA ASP A 108 -9.69 -23.54 -9.37
C ASP A 108 -10.78 -23.78 -10.44
N GLU A 109 -10.97 -25.05 -10.79
CA GLU A 109 -11.96 -25.49 -11.78
C GLU A 109 -13.41 -25.26 -11.33
N GLU A 110 -13.67 -25.33 -10.02
CA GLU A 110 -15.00 -25.11 -9.48
C GLU A 110 -15.40 -23.64 -9.62
N ASP A 111 -14.47 -22.71 -9.37
CA ASP A 111 -14.64 -21.29 -9.61
C ASP A 111 -14.93 -20.97 -11.07
N ARG A 112 -14.21 -21.61 -12.02
CA ARG A 112 -14.50 -21.48 -13.45
C ARG A 112 -15.93 -21.91 -13.75
N ARG A 113 -16.31 -23.11 -13.31
CA ARG A 113 -17.65 -23.67 -13.56
C ARG A 113 -18.75 -22.78 -12.98
N ARG A 114 -18.56 -22.24 -11.77
CA ARG A 114 -19.51 -21.33 -11.13
C ARG A 114 -19.65 -20.01 -11.89
N ALA A 115 -18.55 -19.44 -12.37
CA ALA A 115 -18.58 -18.21 -13.17
C ALA A 115 -19.31 -18.41 -14.51
N GLU A 116 -19.05 -19.53 -15.20
CA GLU A 116 -19.73 -19.88 -16.44
C GLU A 116 -21.23 -20.14 -16.24
N GLN A 117 -21.60 -20.85 -15.17
CA GLN A 117 -23.00 -21.09 -14.79
C GLN A 117 -23.73 -19.81 -14.35
N GLY A 118 -23.00 -18.88 -13.73
CA GLY A 118 -23.50 -17.58 -13.30
C GLY A 118 -23.61 -16.54 -14.43
N GLY A 119 -23.17 -16.89 -15.65
CA GLY A 119 -23.29 -16.07 -16.85
C GLY A 119 -24.76 -15.84 -17.24
N SER A 120 -25.42 -14.93 -16.56
CA SER A 120 -26.79 -14.55 -16.91
C SER A 120 -26.77 -13.81 -18.26
N PRO A 121 -27.65 -14.18 -19.22
CA PRO A 121 -27.88 -13.38 -20.40
C PRO A 121 -28.32 -11.95 -20.04
N THR A 122 -28.80 -11.67 -18.84
CA THR A 122 -29.23 -10.32 -18.44
C THR A 122 -28.16 -9.52 -17.71
N CYS A 123 -26.92 -10.01 -17.54
CA CYS A 123 -25.87 -9.26 -16.87
C CYS A 123 -25.47 -8.04 -17.73
N PRO A 124 -25.72 -6.80 -17.27
CA PRO A 124 -25.41 -5.60 -18.06
C PRO A 124 -23.90 -5.32 -18.18
N VAL A 125 -23.06 -6.00 -17.39
CA VAL A 125 -21.59 -5.85 -17.40
C VAL A 125 -20.92 -6.88 -18.33
N CYS A 126 -21.49 -8.07 -18.49
CA CYS A 126 -20.89 -9.15 -19.29
C CYS A 126 -21.26 -9.12 -20.78
N ARG A 127 -22.04 -8.12 -21.24
CA ARG A 127 -22.48 -7.95 -22.65
C ARG A 127 -21.76 -6.85 -23.43
N SER A 128 -20.85 -6.11 -22.80
CA SER A 128 -19.99 -5.09 -23.42
C SER A 128 -18.57 -5.59 -23.56
#